data_AF-A0A059D295-F1
#
_entry.id   AF-A0A059D295-F1
#
_cell.length_a   1.000
_cell.length_b   1.000
_cell.length_c   1.000
_cell.angle_alpha   90.00
_cell.angle_beta   90.00
_cell.angle_gamma   90.00
#
_symmetry.space_group_name_H-M   'P 1'
#
loop_
_entity.id
_entity.type
_entity.pdbx_description
1 polymer ?
#
loop_
_entity_poly.entity_id
_entity_poly.type
_entity_poly.pdbx_seq_one_letter_code
_entity_poly.pdbx_strand_id
1 'polypeptide(L)'
;MGRWETIDGCDALELLSPVFKSEAVRAYAVSVLERADDEELQCYLLQLVQALRFERSDKSCLSQFLVQCCMPYLLWESVVSYLFLANEENFCDSIA
;
A
#
# COMPACT_ATOMS: atom_id res chain seq x y z
N MET A 1 21.09 10.68 -15.08
CA MET A 1 20.03 10.02 -14.30
C MET A 1 20.08 10.59 -12.90
N GLY A 2 19.10 11.42 -12.52
CA GLY A 2 19.01 11.96 -11.16
C GLY A 2 18.72 10.81 -10.20
N ARG A 3 19.51 10.69 -9.13
CA ARG A 3 19.27 9.69 -8.09
C ARG A 3 18.08 10.16 -7.27
N TRP A 4 17.12 9.29 -7.03
CA TRP A 4 16.05 9.55 -6.08
C TRP A 4 16.66 9.64 -4.68
N GLU A 5 16.35 10.71 -3.97
CA GLU A 5 16.85 10.98 -2.62
C GLU A 5 16.08 10.14 -1.62
N THR A 6 16.74 9.59 -0.61
CA THR A 6 16.08 8.72 0.38
C THR A 6 15.13 9.55 1.24
N ILE A 7 13.83 9.40 1.00
CA ILE A 7 12.75 10.02 1.76
C ILE A 7 12.33 9.15 2.95
N ASP A 8 11.60 9.73 3.89
CA ASP A 8 11.03 9.00 5.02
C ASP A 8 9.73 8.26 4.66
N GLY A 9 9.21 7.44 5.58
CA GLY A 9 7.97 6.68 5.36
C GLY A 9 6.72 7.58 5.20
N CYS A 10 6.70 8.75 5.83
CA CYS A 10 5.59 9.70 5.74
C CYS A 10 5.53 10.34 4.35
N ASP A 11 6.67 10.76 3.82
CA ASP A 11 6.83 11.30 2.47
C ASP A 11 6.48 10.22 1.43
N ALA A 12 6.90 8.96 1.67
CA ALA A 12 6.54 7.84 0.81
C ALA A 12 5.02 7.60 0.77
N LEU A 13 4.31 7.77 1.88
CA LEU A 13 2.84 7.70 1.91
C LEU A 13 2.19 8.82 1.09
N GLU A 14 2.75 10.03 1.10
CA GLU A 14 2.25 11.13 0.27
C GLU A 14 2.36 10.80 -1.23
N LEU A 15 3.41 10.10 -1.64
CA LEU A 15 3.59 9.62 -3.01
C LEU A 15 2.56 8.54 -3.42
N LEU A 16 1.87 7.91 -2.47
CA LEU A 16 0.76 6.99 -2.73
C LEU A 16 -0.60 7.68 -2.77
N SER A 17 -0.66 8.99 -2.51
CA SER A 17 -1.87 9.79 -2.61
C SER A 17 -2.37 9.91 -4.07
N PRO A 18 -3.64 10.27 -4.30
CA PRO A 18 -4.20 10.43 -5.66
C PRO A 18 -3.54 11.55 -6.48
N VAL A 19 -2.72 12.39 -5.84
CA VAL A 19 -1.92 13.43 -6.49
C VAL A 19 -0.90 12.81 -7.45
N PHE A 20 -0.32 11.67 -7.08
CA PHE A 20 0.72 11.00 -7.86
C PHE A 20 0.16 9.77 -8.58
N LYS A 21 -0.01 9.91 -9.90
CA LYS A 21 -0.57 8.86 -10.79
C LYS A 21 0.48 8.06 -11.55
N SER A 22 1.76 8.37 -11.35
CA SER A 22 2.88 7.71 -12.03
C SER A 22 3.21 6.40 -11.32
N GLU A 23 3.13 5.29 -12.04
CA GLU A 23 3.44 3.96 -11.51
C GLU A 23 4.88 3.87 -10.99
N ALA A 24 5.83 4.52 -11.68
CA ALA A 24 7.22 4.58 -11.25
C ALA A 24 7.41 5.29 -9.90
N VAL A 25 6.59 6.31 -9.61
CA VAL A 25 6.62 7.04 -8.33
C VAL A 25 6.02 6.19 -7.21
N ARG A 26 4.94 5.46 -7.50
CA ARG A 26 4.29 4.57 -6.54
C ARG A 26 5.17 3.36 -6.22
N ALA A 27 5.82 2.77 -7.22
CA ALA A 27 6.82 1.72 -7.02
C ALA A 27 8.01 2.20 -6.18
N TYR A 28 8.46 3.44 -6.41
CA TYR A 28 9.50 4.05 -5.57
C TYR A 28 9.04 4.19 -4.11
N ALA A 29 7.83 4.68 -3.88
CA ALA A 29 7.24 4.78 -2.54
C ALA A 29 7.17 3.41 -1.83
N VAL A 30 6.71 2.38 -2.54
CA VAL A 30 6.68 0.99 -2.02
C VAL A 30 8.08 0.52 -1.64
N SER A 31 9.10 0.77 -2.47
CA SER A 31 10.49 0.38 -2.15
C SER A 31 11.08 1.09 -0.92
N VAL A 32 10.54 2.26 -0.56
CA VAL A 32 10.90 2.97 0.68
C VAL A 32 10.21 2.32 1.87
N LEU A 33 8.91 2.00 1.72
CA LEU A 33 8.10 1.35 2.76
C LEU A 33 8.54 -0.10 3.04
N GLU A 34 9.10 -0.80 2.06
CA GLU A 34 9.73 -2.11 2.22
C GLU A 34 10.94 -2.10 3.18
N ARG A 35 11.50 -0.92 3.45
CA ARG A 35 12.63 -0.74 4.36
C ARG A 35 12.21 -0.29 5.75
N ALA A 36 10.93 -0.01 5.96
CA ALA A 36 10.39 0.37 7.27
C ALA A 36 10.32 -0.86 8.18
N ASP A 37 10.49 -0.65 9.48
CA ASP A 37 10.34 -1.71 10.48
C ASP A 37 8.87 -2.08 10.68
N ASP A 38 8.59 -3.28 11.18
CA ASP A 38 7.22 -3.80 11.33
C ASP A 38 6.32 -2.90 12.18
N GLU A 39 6.87 -2.25 13.22
CA GLU A 39 6.13 -1.32 14.08
C GLU A 39 5.71 -0.04 13.32
N GLU A 40 6.61 0.51 12.50
CA GLU A 40 6.31 1.68 11.65
C GLU A 40 5.30 1.29 10.57
N LEU A 41 5.48 0.12 9.96
CA LEU A 41 4.60 -0.40 8.92
C LEU A 41 3.18 -0.64 9.45
N GLN A 42 3.03 -1.11 10.69
CA GLN A 42 1.74 -1.21 11.37
C GLN A 42 1.08 0.16 11.57
N CYS A 43 1.84 1.21 11.89
CA CYS A 43 1.32 2.57 12.00
C CYS A 43 0.86 3.14 10.65
N TYR A 44 1.42 2.67 9.54
CA TYR A 44 1.08 3.09 8.18
C TYR A 44 0.03 2.21 7.50
N LEU A 45 -0.26 1.04 8.07
CA LEU A 45 -1.10 0.01 7.47
C LEU A 45 -2.48 0.54 7.03
N LEU A 46 -3.13 1.34 7.86
CA LEU A 46 -4.45 1.90 7.54
C LEU A 46 -4.37 2.83 6.32
N GLN A 47 -3.34 3.66 6.25
CA GLN A 47 -3.10 4.63 5.19
C GLN A 47 -2.74 3.91 3.89
N LEU A 48 -1.97 2.82 3.96
CA LEU A 48 -1.67 1.96 2.81
C LEU A 48 -2.92 1.26 2.28
N VAL A 49 -3.77 0.74 3.16
CA VAL A 49 -5.07 0.16 2.81
C VAL A 49 -5.97 1.20 2.13
N GLN A 50 -5.99 2.45 2.64
CA GLN A 50 -6.73 3.53 2.00
C GLN A 50 -6.15 3.91 0.64
N ALA A 51 -4.82 3.87 0.48
CA ALA A 51 -4.14 4.19 -0.76
C ALA A 51 -4.43 3.18 -1.89
N LEU A 52 -4.83 1.94 -1.58
CA LEU A 52 -5.29 0.97 -2.57
C LEU A 52 -6.46 1.46 -3.40
N ARG A 53 -7.33 2.31 -2.83
CA ARG A 53 -8.48 2.89 -3.55
C ARG A 53 -8.07 3.80 -4.71
N PHE A 54 -6.83 4.27 -4.72
CA PHE A 54 -6.28 5.14 -5.75
C PHE A 54 -5.41 4.38 -6.76
N GLU A 55 -5.24 3.07 -6.57
CA GLU A 55 -4.57 2.23 -7.53
C GLU A 55 -5.45 1.99 -8.75
N ARG A 56 -4.80 1.83 -9.91
CA ARG A 56 -5.50 1.58 -11.18
C ARG A 56 -5.76 0.10 -11.44
N SER A 57 -5.14 -0.78 -10.66
CA SER A 57 -5.24 -2.23 -10.84
C SER A 57 -5.08 -2.93 -9.49
N ASP A 58 -5.85 -4.00 -9.32
CA ASP A 58 -5.81 -4.86 -8.14
C ASP A 58 -4.46 -5.59 -7.97
N LYS A 59 -3.65 -5.64 -9.03
CA LYS A 59 -2.30 -6.23 -9.04
C LYS A 59 -1.15 -5.21 -8.94
N SER A 60 -1.43 -4.00 -8.48
CA SER A 60 -0.43 -2.95 -8.28
C SER A 60 0.71 -3.36 -7.33
N CYS A 61 1.85 -2.68 -7.41
CA CYS A 61 2.96 -2.91 -6.50
C CYS A 61 2.55 -2.76 -5.02
N LEU A 62 1.60 -1.85 -4.72
CA LEU A 62 1.08 -1.63 -3.38
C LEU A 62 0.23 -2.80 -2.87
N SER A 63 -0.61 -3.40 -3.71
CA SER A 63 -1.42 -4.55 -3.30
C SER A 63 -0.56 -5.79 -3.05
N GLN A 64 0.45 -6.02 -3.89
CA GLN A 64 1.41 -7.11 -3.71
C GLN A 64 2.23 -6.91 -2.44
N PHE A 65 2.72 -5.69 -2.20
CA PHE A 65 3.43 -5.32 -0.98
C PHE A 65 2.58 -5.55 0.27
N LEU A 66 1.32 -5.08 0.25
CA LEU A 66 0.42 -5.30 1.37
C LEU A 66 0.19 -6.79 1.60
N VAL A 67 -0.13 -7.60 0.60
CA VAL A 67 -0.30 -9.06 0.80
C VAL A 67 0.94 -9.70 1.44
N GLN A 68 2.14 -9.32 0.98
CA GLN A 68 3.39 -9.86 1.49
C GLN A 68 3.68 -9.45 2.94
N CYS A 69 3.44 -8.19 3.30
CA CYS A 69 3.77 -7.66 4.62
C CYS A 69 2.65 -7.83 5.65
N CYS A 70 1.41 -7.93 5.22
CA CYS A 70 0.22 -7.96 6.08
C CYS A 70 -0.21 -9.34 6.55
N MET A 71 0.08 -10.38 5.76
CA MET A 71 -0.27 -11.77 6.07
C MET A 71 0.11 -12.22 7.50
N PRO A 72 1.25 -11.80 8.09
CA PRO A 72 1.60 -12.20 9.45
C PRO A 72 0.90 -11.39 10.55
N TYR A 73 0.51 -10.14 10.27
CA TYR A 73 0.11 -9.15 11.29
C TYR A 73 -1.41 -8.93 11.37
N LEU A 74 -2.17 -9.30 10.34
CA LEU A 74 -3.59 -8.98 10.26
C LEU A 74 -4.51 -10.09 10.76
N LEU A 75 -5.19 -9.79 11.85
CA LEU A 75 -6.46 -10.40 12.27
C LEU A 75 -7.51 -10.13 11.18
N TRP A 76 -7.55 -11.04 10.20
CA TRP A 76 -8.21 -10.91 8.90
C TRP A 76 -9.68 -10.44 8.94
N GLU A 77 -10.41 -10.68 10.02
CA GLU A 77 -11.83 -10.32 10.17
C GLU A 77 -12.09 -8.80 10.07
N SER A 78 -11.26 -7.98 10.71
CA SER A 78 -11.51 -6.53 10.73
C SER A 78 -11.14 -5.89 9.40
N VAL A 79 -9.99 -6.27 8.82
CA VAL A 79 -9.46 -5.57 7.65
C VAL A 79 -10.02 -6.08 6.34
N VAL A 80 -10.44 -7.34 6.24
CA VAL A 80 -11.26 -7.79 5.09
C VAL A 80 -12.58 -7.02 5.07
N SER A 81 -13.23 -6.79 6.23
CA SER A 81 -14.45 -6.00 6.30
C SER A 81 -14.22 -4.53 5.91
N TYR A 82 -13.12 -3.90 6.37
CA TYR A 82 -12.76 -2.54 5.93
C TYR A 82 -12.41 -2.46 4.44
N LEU A 83 -11.69 -3.44 3.89
CA LEU A 83 -11.39 -3.52 2.45
C LEU A 83 -12.66 -3.73 1.63
N PHE A 84 -13.60 -4.55 2.12
CA PHE A 84 -14.89 -4.80 1.48
C PHE A 84 -15.83 -3.58 1.54
N LEU A 85 -15.73 -2.75 2.59
CA LEU A 85 -16.47 -1.48 2.67
C LEU A 85 -15.79 -0.34 1.90
N ALA A 86 -14.47 -0.40 1.72
CA ALA A 86 -13.69 0.62 1.03
C ALA A 86 -13.65 0.43 -0.50
N ASN A 87 -13.83 -0.80 -0.98
CA ASN A 87 -13.96 -1.15 -2.38
C ASN A 87 -15.36 -1.72 -2.63
N GLU A 88 -16.21 -0.98 -3.35
CA GLU A 88 -17.50 -1.51 -3.82
C GLU A 88 -17.34 -2.70 -4.79
N GLU A 89 -16.11 -2.99 -5.26
CA GLU A 89 -15.80 -4.20 -6.03
C GLU A 89 -14.59 -4.98 -5.45
N ASN A 90 -14.89 -6.18 -4.96
CA ASN A 90 -14.08 -7.39 -4.81
C ASN A 90 -12.54 -7.27 -4.74
N PHE A 91 -12.01 -7.01 -3.54
CA PHE A 91 -10.60 -7.35 -3.23
C PHE A 91 -10.35 -8.88 -3.23
N CYS A 92 -11.38 -9.70 -2.97
CA CYS A 92 -11.24 -11.16 -2.90
C CYS A 92 -10.97 -11.85 -4.26
N ASP A 93 -11.34 -11.23 -5.39
CA ASP A 93 -11.11 -11.83 -6.71
C ASP A 93 -9.65 -11.72 -7.18
N SER A 94 -8.82 -10.91 -6.50
CA SER A 94 -7.41 -10.74 -6.86
C SER A 94 -6.44 -11.66 -6.10
N ILE A 95 -6.93 -12.44 -5.12
CA ILE A 95 -6.11 -13.38 -4.32
C ILE A 95 -6.45 -14.85 -4.63
N ALA A 96 -7.43 -15.11 -5.51
CA ALA A 96 -7.76 -16.45 -6.02
C ALA A 96 -6.91 -16.86 -7.24
#